data_AF-A0AAV1J9G3-F1
#
_entry.id   AF-A0AAV1J9G3-F1
#
_cell.length_a   1.000
_cell.length_b   1.000
_cell.length_c   1.000
_cell.angle_alpha   90.00
_cell.angle_beta   90.00
_cell.angle_gamma   90.00
#
_symmetry.space_group_name_H-M   'P 1'
#
loop_
_entity.id
_entity.type
_entity.pdbx_description
1 polymer ?
#
loop_
_entity_poly.entity_id
_entity_poly.type
_entity_poly.pdbx_seq_one_letter_code
_entity_poly.pdbx_strand_id
1 'polypeptide(L)'
;MEYISPEDTGLATGTRILCCQCAVPIEANPSNMCVACLRAHIDITDGIPKQANLFFCRGCERYLQPPAEWVVCALESRELLALCLKRLKGLSRVKLIDAGFAWTEPHSKRIKVKLTVQGEVMGGSCVTTNICC
;
A
#
# COMPACT_ATOMS: atom_id res chain seq x y z
N MET A 1 -13.70 -23.85 44.09
CA MET A 1 -14.15 -22.59 43.48
C MET A 1 -13.45 -22.50 42.14
N GLU A 2 -14.00 -23.16 41.12
CA GLU A 2 -13.40 -23.13 39.78
C GLU A 2 -13.91 -21.89 39.05
N TYR A 3 -12.98 -21.09 38.55
CA TYR A 3 -13.24 -19.81 37.91
C TYR A 3 -13.54 -20.08 36.43
N ILE A 4 -14.81 -19.97 36.03
CA ILE A 4 -15.21 -20.04 34.63
C ILE A 4 -15.10 -18.61 34.08
N SER A 5 -14.08 -18.37 33.26
CA SER A 5 -13.96 -17.14 32.47
C SER A 5 -15.05 -17.13 31.41
N PRO A 6 -15.83 -16.03 31.23
CA PRO A 6 -16.74 -15.92 30.11
C PRO A 6 -15.90 -15.67 28.85
N GLU A 7 -15.78 -16.69 28.01
CA GLU A 7 -15.29 -16.53 26.64
C GLU A 7 -16.36 -15.75 25.87
N ASP A 8 -16.17 -14.44 25.76
CA ASP A 8 -16.98 -13.54 24.94
C ASP A 8 -16.71 -13.84 23.46
N THR A 9 -17.21 -14.99 23.00
CA THR A 9 -17.29 -15.33 21.58
C THR A 9 -18.52 -14.61 21.04
N GLY A 10 -18.33 -13.33 20.71
CA GLY A 10 -19.20 -12.60 19.81
C GLY A 10 -19.26 -13.31 18.45
N LEU A 11 -20.06 -14.36 18.37
CA LEU A 11 -20.39 -15.09 17.15
C LEU A 11 -21.21 -14.13 16.30
N ALA A 12 -20.51 -13.37 15.46
CA ALA A 12 -21.12 -12.75 14.29
C ALA A 12 -21.82 -13.86 13.51
N THR A 13 -23.14 -13.92 13.60
CA THR A 13 -24.02 -14.76 12.79
C THR A 13 -24.05 -14.20 11.36
N GLY A 14 -22.89 -14.17 10.72
CA GLY A 14 -22.76 -13.87 9.31
C GLY A 14 -23.07 -15.11 8.50
N THR A 15 -24.01 -15.00 7.56
CA THR A 15 -24.26 -16.04 6.56
C THR A 15 -22.95 -16.33 5.82
N ARG A 16 -22.36 -17.50 6.06
CA ARG A 16 -21.13 -17.92 5.38
C ARG A 16 -21.47 -18.48 4.01
N ILE A 17 -20.85 -17.93 2.98
CA ILE A 17 -20.97 -18.38 1.60
C ILE A 17 -19.65 -18.99 1.13
N LEU A 18 -19.68 -19.79 0.08
CA LEU A 18 -18.46 -20.30 -0.54
C LEU A 18 -17.96 -19.30 -1.59
N CYS A 19 -16.64 -19.06 -1.63
CA CYS A 19 -16.01 -18.29 -2.69
C CYS A 19 -16.30 -18.93 -4.06
N CYS A 20 -16.75 -18.14 -5.04
CA CYS A 20 -17.14 -18.64 -6.36
C CYS A 20 -16.02 -19.28 -7.18
N GLN A 21 -14.75 -19.10 -6.79
CA GLN A 21 -13.60 -19.61 -7.55
C GLN A 21 -12.82 -20.72 -6.85
N CYS A 22 -12.66 -20.65 -5.52
CA CYS A 22 -11.85 -21.60 -4.75
C CYS A 22 -12.63 -22.36 -3.68
N ALA A 23 -13.95 -22.13 -3.56
CA ALA A 23 -14.84 -22.77 -2.60
C ALA A 23 -14.45 -22.64 -1.12
N VAL A 24 -13.57 -21.68 -0.77
CA VAL A 24 -13.25 -21.36 0.63
C VAL A 24 -14.47 -20.71 1.30
N PRO A 25 -14.82 -21.09 2.55
CA PRO A 25 -15.90 -20.44 3.30
C PRO A 25 -15.51 -19.01 3.67
N ILE A 26 -16.32 -18.04 3.27
CA ILE A 26 -16.13 -16.61 3.52
C ILE A 26 -17.40 -15.98 4.09
N GLU A 27 -17.25 -14.80 4.71
CA GLU A 27 -18.39 -13.94 5.00
C GLU A 27 -18.95 -13.37 3.69
N ALA A 28 -20.28 -13.25 3.62
CA ALA A 28 -20.95 -12.73 2.45
C ALA A 28 -20.44 -11.31 2.11
N ASN A 29 -19.88 -11.17 0.92
CA ASN A 29 -19.40 -9.91 0.38
C ASN A 29 -20.01 -9.71 -1.02
N PRO A 30 -20.11 -8.46 -1.51
CA PRO A 30 -20.81 -8.17 -2.77
C PRO A 30 -20.11 -8.77 -3.99
N SER A 31 -18.84 -9.16 -3.86
CA SER A 31 -18.06 -9.78 -4.92
C SER A 31 -18.16 -11.31 -4.92
N ASN A 32 -18.74 -11.93 -3.89
CA ASN A 32 -18.75 -13.38 -3.62
C ASN A 32 -17.39 -14.09 -3.78
N MET A 33 -16.29 -13.34 -3.58
CA MET A 33 -14.91 -13.79 -3.79
C MET A 33 -14.11 -13.59 -2.51
N CYS A 34 -13.26 -14.56 -2.17
CA CYS A 34 -12.33 -14.39 -1.05
C CYS A 34 -11.25 -13.36 -1.37
N VAL A 35 -10.63 -12.79 -0.33
CA VAL A 35 -9.58 -11.77 -0.47
C VAL A 35 -8.41 -12.24 -1.34
N ALA A 36 -8.07 -13.53 -1.29
CA ALA A 36 -7.01 -14.10 -2.12
C ALA A 36 -7.37 -14.11 -3.62
N CYS A 37 -8.58 -14.55 -3.97
CA CYS A 37 -9.06 -14.53 -5.36
C CYS A 37 -9.24 -13.11 -5.88
N LEU A 38 -9.71 -12.18 -5.03
CA LEU A 38 -9.82 -10.76 -5.38
C LEU A 38 -8.45 -10.17 -5.74
N ARG A 39 -7.42 -10.41 -4.93
CA ARG A 39 -6.05 -9.96 -5.21
C ARG A 39 -5.45 -10.58 -6.48
N ALA A 40 -5.88 -11.78 -6.86
CA ALA A 40 -5.39 -12.46 -8.05
C ALA A 40 -6.01 -11.94 -9.35
N HIS A 41 -7.27 -11.49 -9.30
CA HIS A 41 -7.99 -11.00 -10.48
C HIS A 41 -7.92 -9.49 -10.66
N ILE A 42 -7.76 -8.74 -9.57
CA ILE A 42 -7.92 -7.28 -9.58
C ILE A 42 -6.61 -6.64 -9.11
N ASP A 43 -5.87 -6.11 -10.08
CA ASP A 43 -4.65 -5.36 -9.81
C ASP A 43 -4.96 -3.88 -9.60
N ILE A 44 -4.93 -3.47 -8.33
CA ILE A 44 -5.13 -2.06 -7.92
C ILE A 44 -3.86 -1.23 -8.19
N THR A 45 -2.73 -1.87 -8.49
CA THR A 45 -1.46 -1.20 -8.75
C THR A 45 -1.29 -0.77 -10.21
N ASP A 46 -2.29 -1.06 -11.06
CA ASP A 46 -2.24 -0.70 -12.48
C ASP A 46 -2.22 0.83 -12.68
N GLY A 47 -1.15 1.30 -13.31
CA GLY A 47 -0.86 2.72 -13.51
C GLY A 47 0.05 3.38 -12.47
N ILE A 48 0.51 2.66 -11.44
CA ILE A 48 1.54 3.14 -10.51
C ILE A 48 2.92 2.68 -10.98
N PRO A 49 3.85 3.59 -11.34
CA PRO A 49 5.18 3.19 -11.76
C PRO A 49 5.96 2.62 -10.57
N LYS A 50 6.60 1.46 -10.76
CA LYS A 50 7.45 0.81 -9.74
C LYS A 50 8.81 1.46 -9.57
N GLN A 51 9.17 2.43 -10.42
CA GLN A 51 10.46 3.12 -10.39
C GLN A 51 10.27 4.58 -10.79
N ALA A 52 11.03 5.47 -10.15
CA ALA A 52 11.07 6.89 -10.48
C ALA A 52 12.50 7.44 -10.33
N ASN A 53 12.83 8.42 -11.17
CA ASN A 53 14.14 9.06 -11.15
C ASN A 53 14.10 10.33 -10.28
N LEU A 54 15.05 10.43 -9.34
CA LEU A 54 15.29 11.61 -8.52
C LEU A 54 16.63 12.22 -8.94
N PHE A 55 16.65 13.55 -9.09
CA PHE A 55 17.89 14.28 -9.37
C PHE A 55 18.42 14.87 -8.07
N PHE A 56 19.69 14.60 -7.78
CA PHE A 56 20.39 15.06 -6.59
C PHE A 56 21.66 15.79 -7.00
N CYS A 57 21.85 17.01 -6.50
CA CYS A 57 23.05 17.81 -6.74
C CYS A 57 24.07 17.56 -5.63
N ARG A 58 25.25 17.05 -5.97
CA ARG A 58 26.33 16.78 -5.01
C ARG A 58 26.97 18.05 -4.41
N GLY A 59 26.96 19.16 -5.14
CA GLY A 59 27.57 20.41 -4.67
C GLY A 59 26.69 21.17 -3.67
N CYS A 60 25.37 21.02 -3.78
CA CYS A 60 24.41 21.74 -2.94
C CYS A 60 23.68 20.84 -1.94
N GLU A 61 23.84 19.52 -2.04
CA GLU A 61 23.11 18.49 -1.26
C GLU A 61 21.58 18.65 -1.33
N ARG A 62 21.08 19.04 -2.51
CA ARG A 62 19.66 19.32 -2.76
C ARG A 62 19.05 18.34 -3.74
N TYR A 63 17.78 18.05 -3.55
CA TYR A 63 16.93 17.29 -4.45
C TYR A 63 16.12 18.23 -5.34
N LEU A 64 16.01 17.90 -6.63
CA LEU A 64 15.19 18.65 -7.58
C LEU A 64 13.72 18.25 -7.44
N GLN A 65 12.87 19.23 -7.11
CA GLN A 65 11.43 19.20 -7.28
C GLN A 65 11.07 19.93 -8.59
N PRO A 66 10.50 19.26 -9.61
CA PRO A 66 10.09 19.94 -10.83
C PRO A 66 8.95 20.90 -10.49
N PRO A 67 8.88 22.09 -11.10
CA PRO A 67 9.55 22.47 -12.36
C PRO A 67 10.99 23.00 -12.25
N ALA A 68 11.43 23.59 -11.12
CA ALA A 68 12.80 24.13 -10.97
C ALA A 68 13.28 24.31 -9.51
N GLU A 69 12.55 23.77 -8.54
CA GLU A 69 12.81 24.02 -7.11
C GLU A 69 13.82 23.01 -6.56
N TRP A 70 14.77 23.48 -5.76
CA TRP A 70 15.79 22.63 -5.13
C TRP A 70 15.61 22.62 -3.62
N VAL A 71 15.23 21.48 -3.07
CA VAL A 71 14.89 21.32 -1.65
C VAL A 71 16.02 20.55 -0.97
N VAL A 72 16.44 21.02 0.20
CA VAL A 72 17.36 20.26 1.07
C VAL A 72 16.53 19.22 1.80
N CYS A 73 16.89 17.95 1.72
CA CYS A 73 16.20 16.88 2.45
C CYS A 73 17.24 15.91 3.01
N ALA A 74 17.08 15.52 4.28
CA ALA A 74 17.90 14.45 4.85
C ALA A 74 17.48 13.07 4.31
N LEU A 75 18.40 12.11 4.32
CA LEU A 75 18.10 10.71 4.06
C LEU A 75 17.07 10.21 5.08
N GLU A 76 16.13 9.38 4.63
CA GLU A 76 15.06 8.82 5.46
C GLU A 76 14.16 9.88 6.16
N SER A 77 14.09 11.10 5.62
CA SER A 77 13.23 12.16 6.14
C SER A 77 11.82 12.14 5.53
N ARG A 78 10.87 12.76 6.26
CA ARG A 78 9.49 12.99 5.78
C ARG A 78 9.44 13.82 4.49
N GLU A 79 10.37 14.76 4.34
CA GLU A 79 10.44 15.65 3.17
C GLU A 79 10.85 14.88 1.92
N LEU A 80 11.85 13.98 2.05
CA LEU A 80 12.26 13.10 0.98
C LEU A 80 11.13 12.15 0.58
N LEU A 81 10.37 11.64 1.54
CA LEU A 81 9.21 10.80 1.28
C LEU A 81 8.15 11.55 0.47
N ALA A 82 7.85 12.79 0.85
CA ALA A 82 6.91 13.64 0.12
C ALA A 82 7.38 13.90 -1.33
N LEU A 83 8.68 14.11 -1.55
CA LEU A 83 9.25 14.21 -2.90
C LEU A 83 9.04 12.92 -3.70
N CYS A 84 9.32 11.75 -3.11
CA CYS A 84 9.11 10.46 -3.75
C CYS A 84 7.64 10.24 -4.15
N LEU A 85 6.69 10.52 -3.24
CA LEU A 85 5.27 10.38 -3.52
C LEU A 85 4.80 11.30 -4.65
N LYS A 86 5.29 12.54 -4.72
CA LYS A 86 4.99 13.47 -5.83
C LYS A 86 5.51 12.96 -7.19
N ARG A 87 6.56 12.13 -7.21
CA ARG A 87 7.09 11.56 -8.47
C ARG A 87 6.26 10.41 -9.00
N LEU A 88 5.57 9.69 -8.12
CA LEU A 88 4.75 8.55 -8.50
C LEU A 88 3.40 9.05 -9.05
N LYS A 89 3.15 8.76 -10.33
CA LYS A 89 1.86 9.03 -10.97
C LYS A 89 0.87 7.92 -10.58
N GLY A 90 -0.43 8.22 -10.57
CA GLY A 90 -1.48 7.22 -10.35
C GLY A 90 -1.93 7.03 -8.89
N LEU A 91 -1.25 7.63 -7.91
CA LEU A 91 -1.67 7.60 -6.49
C LEU A 91 -3.02 8.27 -6.22
N SER A 92 -3.55 9.10 -7.12
CA SER A 92 -4.87 9.72 -6.94
C SER A 92 -6.04 8.75 -7.09
N ARG A 93 -5.82 7.58 -7.72
CA ARG A 93 -6.87 6.56 -7.92
C ARG A 93 -7.04 5.63 -6.73
N VAL A 94 -6.05 5.58 -5.85
CA VAL A 94 -5.98 4.67 -4.71
C VAL A 94 -5.80 5.45 -3.44
N LYS A 95 -6.32 4.94 -2.33
CA LYS A 95 -6.14 5.57 -1.03
C LYS A 95 -4.81 5.10 -0.43
N LEU A 96 -3.87 6.02 -0.23
CA LEU A 96 -2.63 5.73 0.48
C LEU A 96 -2.95 5.54 1.97
N ILE A 97 -2.62 4.37 2.53
CA ILE A 97 -2.75 4.08 3.98
C ILE A 97 -1.45 4.45 4.69
N ASP A 98 -0.33 3.94 4.18
CA ASP A 98 0.98 4.06 4.81
C ASP A 98 2.08 4.16 3.76
N ALA A 99 3.17 4.82 4.13
CA ALA A 99 4.37 4.96 3.30
C ALA A 99 5.60 5.03 4.20
N GLY A 100 6.63 4.25 3.85
CA GLY A 100 7.87 4.20 4.61
C GLY A 100 9.07 3.81 3.76
N PHE A 101 10.27 4.06 4.26
CA PHE A 101 11.49 3.64 3.59
C PHE A 101 11.78 2.16 3.85
N ALA A 102 12.26 1.47 2.83
CA ALA A 102 12.92 0.18 3.01
C ALA A 102 14.42 0.39 3.01
N TRP A 103 15.10 -0.28 3.94
CA TRP A 103 16.56 -0.22 4.01
C TRP A 103 17.19 -0.62 2.67
N THR A 104 18.15 0.19 2.24
CA THR A 104 18.96 0.00 1.04
C THR A 104 20.42 0.19 1.38
N GLU A 105 21.30 -0.57 0.73
CA GLU A 105 22.75 -0.45 0.88
C GLU A 105 23.21 1.01 0.63
N PRO A 106 24.07 1.61 1.49
CA PRO A 106 24.47 3.02 1.43
C PRO A 106 25.08 3.47 0.09
N HIS A 107 25.71 2.55 -0.64
CA HIS A 107 26.38 2.84 -1.91
C HIS A 107 25.47 2.74 -3.14
N SER A 108 24.26 2.20 -2.97
CA SER A 108 23.43 1.81 -4.12
C SER A 108 22.82 3.01 -4.87
N LYS A 109 22.85 4.22 -4.30
CA LYS A 109 22.15 5.43 -4.80
C LYS A 109 20.68 5.19 -5.15
N ARG A 110 20.08 4.13 -4.60
CA ARG A 110 18.70 3.74 -4.81
C ARG A 110 17.98 3.92 -3.48
N ILE A 111 16.82 4.54 -3.54
CA ILE A 111 15.94 4.71 -2.39
C ILE A 111 14.75 3.80 -2.65
N LYS A 112 14.50 2.84 -1.76
CA LYS A 112 13.32 1.97 -1.84
C LYS A 112 12.26 2.50 -0.90
N VAL A 113 11.02 2.59 -1.38
CA VAL A 113 9.86 3.04 -0.60
C VAL A 113 8.82 1.92 -0.61
N LYS A 114 8.37 1.54 0.58
CA LYS A 114 7.22 0.67 0.79
C LYS A 114 5.97 1.54 0.89
N LEU A 115 4.97 1.23 0.09
CA LEU A 115 3.69 1.89 0.06
C LEU A 115 2.60 0.87 0.35
N THR A 116 1.68 1.23 1.23
CA THR A 116 0.48 0.45 1.51
C THR A 116 -0.70 1.22 0.93
N VAL A 117 -1.31 0.68 -0.12
CA VAL A 117 -2.44 1.30 -0.81
C VAL A 117 -3.71 0.48 -0.62
N GLN A 118 -4.84 1.18 -0.51
CA GLN A 118 -6.18 0.62 -0.46
C GLN A 118 -6.93 1.00 -1.71
N GLY A 119 -7.50 0.01 -2.39
CA GLY A 119 -8.44 0.21 -3.48
C GLY A 119 -9.82 -0.30 -3.11
N GLU A 120 -10.84 0.38 -3.57
CA GLU A 120 -12.20 -0.14 -3.56
C GLU A 120 -12.41 -1.03 -4.79
N VAL A 121 -13.03 -2.17 -4.54
CA VAL A 121 -13.35 -3.20 -5.52
C VAL A 121 -14.86 -3.33 -5.61
N MET A 122 -15.34 -3.89 -6.73
CA MET A 122 -16.75 -4.05 -7.09
C MET A 122 -17.66 -4.33 -5.88
N GLY A 123 -18.55 -3.37 -5.60
CA GLY A 123 -19.57 -3.47 -4.56
C GLY A 123 -19.18 -2.93 -3.18
N GLY A 124 -18.00 -2.33 -3.00
CA GLY A 124 -17.57 -1.75 -1.71
C GLY A 124 -16.62 -2.62 -0.90
N SER A 125 -16.20 -3.77 -1.46
CA SER A 125 -15.11 -4.58 -0.91
C SER A 125 -13.80 -3.80 -1.02
N CYS A 126 -13.12 -3.50 0.09
CA CYS A 126 -11.82 -2.84 0.05
C CYS A 126 -10.67 -3.85 0.11
N VAL A 127 -9.67 -3.67 -0.76
CA VAL A 127 -8.48 -4.53 -0.78
C VAL A 127 -7.25 -3.65 -0.54
N THR A 128 -6.42 -4.08 0.42
CA THR A 128 -5.15 -3.44 0.73
C THR A 128 -4.00 -4.24 0.14
N THR A 129 -3.09 -3.55 -0.55
CA THR A 129 -1.94 -4.12 -1.25
C THR A 129 -0.67 -3.32 -0.94
N ASN A 130 0.43 -4.04 -0.76
CA ASN A 130 1.75 -3.45 -0.52
C ASN A 130 2.53 -3.35 -1.83
N ILE A 131 3.12 -2.19 -2.10
CA ILE A 131 3.94 -1.90 -3.26
C ILE A 131 5.35 -1.53 -2.76
N CYS A 132 6.38 -2.16 -3.32
CA CYS A 132 7.75 -1.71 -3.14
C CYS A 132 8.19 -1.02 -4.43
N CYS A 133 8.44 0.29 -4.35
CA CYS A 133 8.99 1.11 -5.43
C CYS A 133 10.46 1.45 -5.17
#